data_AF-A0A1F3V6J6-F1
#
_entry.id   AF-A0A1F3V6J6-F1
#
_cell.length_a   1.000
_cell.length_b   1.000
_cell.length_c   1.000
_cell.angle_alpha   90.00
_cell.angle_beta   90.00
_cell.angle_gamma   90.00
#
_symmetry.space_group_name_H-M   'P 1'
#
loop_
_entity.id
_entity.type
_entity.pdbx_description
1 polymer ?
#
loop_
_entity_poly.entity_id
_entity_poly.type
_entity_poly.pdbx_seq_one_letter_code
_entity_poly.pdbx_strand_id
1 'polypeptide(L)'
;MGKSIKDALQQAGFKASRQENERPKLAKKQVTKKVKHQETRNYCEVCNNILPDVEKYQHNNPTIRVQWICARCADINQIPDRTRVTSQSEFSKTGIFHREFH
;
A
#
# COMPACT_ATOMS: atom_id res chain seq x y z
N MET A 1 -54.39 14.38 -41.94
CA MET A 1 -53.24 13.50 -41.62
C MET A 1 -52.33 14.26 -40.65
N GLY A 2 -52.32 13.87 -39.38
CA GLY A 2 -51.55 14.57 -38.34
C GLY A 2 -50.06 14.30 -38.50
N LYS A 3 -49.24 15.35 -38.52
CA LYS A 3 -47.78 15.22 -38.58
C LYS A 3 -47.31 14.50 -37.32
N SER A 4 -46.54 13.43 -37.49
CA SER A 4 -45.96 12.69 -36.37
C SER A 4 -45.05 13.62 -35.57
N ILE A 5 -45.09 13.50 -34.23
CA ILE A 5 -44.25 14.29 -33.31
C ILE A 5 -42.77 14.24 -33.70
N LYS A 6 -42.33 13.10 -34.24
CA LYS A 6 -40.97 12.89 -34.73
C LYS A 6 -40.59 13.86 -35.87
N ASP A 7 -41.52 14.13 -36.78
CA ASP A 7 -41.28 15.01 -37.94
C ASP A 7 -41.24 16.48 -37.51
N ALA A 8 -42.06 16.87 -36.52
CA ALA A 8 -42.02 18.20 -35.93
C ALA A 8 -40.68 18.47 -35.20
N LEU A 9 -40.14 17.47 -34.50
CA LEU A 9 -38.87 17.57 -33.79
C LEU A 9 -37.68 17.69 -34.76
N GLN A 10 -37.69 16.96 -35.88
CA GLN A 10 -36.67 17.08 -36.92
C GLN A 10 -36.72 18.43 -37.63
N GLN A 11 -37.92 18.94 -37.92
CA GLN A 11 -38.10 20.24 -38.57
C GLN A 11 -37.67 21.41 -37.67
N ALA A 12 -37.75 21.23 -36.35
CA ALA A 12 -37.23 22.17 -35.35
C ALA A 12 -35.70 22.06 -35.11
N GLY A 13 -34.99 21.24 -35.88
CA GLY A 13 -33.52 21.15 -35.84
C GLY A 13 -32.95 20.23 -34.77
N PHE A 14 -33.78 19.47 -34.05
CA PHE A 14 -33.30 18.51 -33.05
C PHE A 14 -32.77 17.25 -33.74
N LYS A 15 -31.44 17.06 -33.72
CA LYS A 15 -30.79 15.83 -34.15
C LYS A 15 -30.88 14.80 -33.02
N ALA A 16 -31.24 13.56 -33.35
CA ALA A 16 -31.26 12.47 -32.38
C ALA A 16 -29.82 12.15 -31.95
N SER A 17 -29.38 12.66 -30.79
CA SER A 17 -28.10 12.31 -30.20
C SER A 17 -28.23 10.96 -29.49
N ARG A 18 -28.19 9.85 -30.25
CA ARG A 18 -27.75 8.58 -29.67
C ARG A 18 -26.24 8.63 -29.52
N GLN A 19 -25.76 9.45 -28.59
CA GLN A 19 -24.47 9.20 -27.97
C GLN A 19 -24.74 8.14 -26.90
N GLU A 20 -24.38 6.90 -27.21
CA GLU A 20 -24.12 5.93 -26.15
C GLU A 20 -23.18 6.59 -25.15
N ASN A 21 -23.51 6.50 -23.86
CA ASN A 21 -22.62 6.93 -22.80
C ASN A 21 -21.36 6.08 -22.88
N GLU A 22 -20.36 6.51 -23.65
CA GLU A 22 -19.00 5.98 -23.62
C GLU A 22 -18.39 6.38 -22.28
N ARG A 23 -18.79 5.67 -21.22
CA ARG A 23 -18.17 5.80 -19.91
C ARG A 23 -16.71 5.38 -20.09
N PRO A 24 -15.72 6.26 -19.86
CA PRO A 24 -14.32 5.84 -19.91
C PRO A 24 -14.15 4.73 -18.87
N LYS A 25 -13.70 3.56 -19.33
CA LYS A 25 -13.34 2.45 -18.45
C LYS A 25 -12.24 2.99 -17.54
N LEU A 26 -12.51 3.15 -16.24
CA LEU A 26 -11.52 3.63 -15.29
C LEU A 26 -10.24 2.81 -15.49
N ALA A 27 -9.16 3.49 -15.90
CA ALA A 27 -7.86 2.89 -15.98
C ALA A 27 -7.57 2.22 -14.64
N LYS A 28 -7.16 0.95 -14.71
CA LYS A 28 -6.80 0.06 -13.58
C LYS A 28 -6.39 0.90 -12.38
N LYS A 29 -7.18 0.85 -11.29
CA LYS A 29 -6.96 1.56 -10.02
C LYS A 29 -5.47 1.82 -9.86
N GLN A 30 -5.04 3.07 -10.03
CA GLN A 30 -3.72 3.46 -9.57
C GLN A 30 -3.74 3.18 -8.07
N VAL A 31 -3.14 2.06 -7.68
CA VAL A 31 -2.93 1.71 -6.28
C VAL A 31 -2.04 2.80 -5.75
N THR A 32 -2.67 3.84 -5.19
CA THR A 32 -1.95 4.94 -4.56
C THR A 32 -1.05 4.30 -3.51
N LYS A 33 0.22 4.75 -3.43
CA LYS A 33 1.26 4.17 -2.56
C LYS A 33 0.80 3.90 -1.11
N LYS A 34 -0.24 4.62 -0.67
CA LYS A 34 -0.96 4.45 0.60
C LYS A 34 -1.51 3.02 0.84
N VAL A 35 -1.92 2.29 -0.20
CA VAL A 35 -2.49 0.95 -0.05
C VAL A 35 -1.42 -0.13 0.11
N LYS A 36 -0.25 0.00 -0.55
CA LYS A 36 0.84 -0.99 -0.43
C LYS A 36 1.40 -1.12 0.99
N HIS A 37 1.36 -0.05 1.79
CA HIS A 37 1.88 -0.07 3.17
C HIS A 37 1.02 -0.89 4.14
N GLN A 38 -0.22 -1.27 3.76
CA GLN A 38 -1.12 -2.07 4.59
C GLN A 38 -0.94 -3.59 4.41
N GLU A 39 -0.18 -4.06 3.42
CA GLU A 39 0.10 -5.49 3.23
C GLU A 39 1.14 -6.01 4.23
N THR A 40 2.02 -5.13 4.70
CA THR A 40 3.16 -5.45 5.55
C THR A 40 2.85 -5.20 7.02
N ARG A 41 3.28 -6.12 7.90
CA ARG A 41 3.10 -5.97 9.34
C ARG A 41 3.99 -4.84 9.86
N ASN A 42 3.38 -3.81 10.42
CA ASN A 42 4.03 -2.58 10.88
C ASN A 42 3.95 -2.39 12.40
N TYR A 43 3.60 -3.42 13.17
CA TYR A 43 3.47 -3.34 14.63
C TYR A 43 4.69 -3.97 15.32
N CYS A 44 5.39 -3.18 16.14
CA CYS A 44 6.49 -3.67 16.96
C CYS A 44 5.99 -4.25 18.28
N GLU A 45 6.32 -5.51 18.55
CA GLU A 45 5.92 -6.23 19.76
C GLU A 45 6.75 -5.86 21.01
N VAL A 46 7.87 -5.13 20.85
CA VAL A 46 8.71 -4.67 21.97
C VAL A 46 8.22 -3.34 22.51
N CYS A 47 8.05 -2.34 21.64
CA CYS A 47 7.63 -0.99 22.05
C CYS A 47 6.13 -0.72 21.88
N ASN A 48 5.36 -1.69 21.36
CA ASN A 48 3.92 -1.60 21.11
C ASN A 48 3.51 -0.42 20.19
N ASN A 49 4.42 0.03 19.33
CA ASN A 49 4.18 1.12 18.38
C ASN A 49 4.01 0.61 16.96
N ILE A 50 3.26 1.37 16.17
CA ILE A 50 3.12 1.16 14.73
C ILE A 50 4.22 1.96 14.02
N LEU A 51 5.14 1.27 13.37
CA LEU A 51 6.29 1.86 12.70
C LEU A 51 6.51 1.23 11.32
N PRO A 52 6.96 1.99 10.32
CA PRO A 52 7.16 1.49 8.95
C PRO A 52 8.40 0.58 8.80
N ASP A 53 9.27 0.51 9.82
CA ASP A 53 10.55 -0.18 9.83
C ASP A 53 10.54 -1.50 10.63
N VAL A 54 9.35 -2.08 10.84
CA VAL A 54 9.19 -3.33 11.57
C VAL A 54 9.56 -4.53 10.69
N GLU A 55 10.41 -5.40 11.23
CA GLU A 55 10.87 -6.62 10.58
C GLU A 55 10.71 -7.83 11.48
N LYS A 56 10.65 -9.01 10.88
CA LYS A 56 10.68 -10.28 11.60
C LYS A 56 12.12 -10.71 11.81
N TYR A 57 12.52 -10.92 13.06
CA TYR A 57 13.82 -11.45 13.45
C TYR A 57 13.66 -12.83 14.09
N GLN A 58 14.45 -13.80 13.64
CA GLN A 58 14.58 -15.12 14.27
C GLN A 58 15.85 -15.13 15.12
N HIS A 59 15.79 -14.49 16.28
CA HIS A 59 16.88 -14.43 17.24
C HIS A 59 16.61 -15.34 18.44
N ASN A 60 17.69 -15.74 19.11
CA ASN A 60 17.62 -16.52 20.35
C ASN A 60 18.02 -15.66 21.56
N ASN A 61 17.47 -14.44 21.64
CA ASN A 61 17.77 -13.54 22.76
C ASN A 61 16.98 -14.01 23.99
N PRO A 62 17.60 -14.22 25.16
CA PRO A 62 16.91 -14.64 26.37
C PRO A 62 15.93 -13.59 26.92
N THR A 63 16.15 -12.31 26.62
CA THR A 63 15.41 -11.17 27.20
C THR A 63 14.07 -10.93 26.50
N ILE A 64 14.00 -11.18 25.19
CA ILE A 64 12.83 -10.91 24.37
C ILE A 64 12.48 -12.14 23.53
N ARG A 65 11.21 -12.57 23.60
CA ARG A 65 10.69 -13.74 22.85
C ARG A 65 9.90 -13.34 21.60
N VAL A 66 9.64 -12.05 21.46
CA VAL A 66 8.89 -11.47 20.35
C VAL A 66 9.74 -11.51 19.09
N GLN A 67 9.10 -11.64 17.92
CA GLN A 67 9.82 -11.78 16.64
C GLN A 67 9.65 -10.56 15.75
N TRP A 68 8.59 -9.76 15.95
CA TRP A 68 8.31 -8.59 15.14
C TRP A 68 8.77 -7.32 15.82
N ILE A 69 9.90 -6.79 15.36
CA ILE A 69 10.66 -5.78 16.09
C ILE A 69 11.03 -4.64 15.12
N CYS A 70 10.87 -3.40 15.56
CA CYS A 70 11.35 -2.23 14.80
C CYS A 70 12.87 -2.11 14.88
N ALA A 71 13.46 -1.27 14.03
CA ALA A 71 14.89 -1.22 13.93
C ALA A 71 15.57 -0.85 15.25
N ARG A 72 15.06 0.20 15.86
CA ARG A 72 15.53 0.71 17.14
C ARG A 72 15.48 -0.32 18.27
N CYS A 73 14.40 -1.09 18.36
CA CYS A 73 14.26 -2.10 19.40
C CYS A 73 15.20 -3.29 19.14
N ALA A 74 15.45 -3.64 17.89
CA ALA A 74 16.45 -4.65 17.56
C ALA A 74 17.86 -4.20 17.97
N ASP A 75 18.22 -2.93 17.77
CA ASP A 75 19.53 -2.39 18.18
C ASP A 75 19.70 -2.38 19.70
N ILE A 76 18.70 -1.87 20.43
CA ILE A 76 18.71 -1.84 21.90
C ILE A 76 18.85 -3.26 22.49
N ASN A 77 18.21 -4.24 21.87
CA ASN A 77 18.27 -5.64 22.30
C ASN A 77 19.41 -6.42 21.64
N GLN A 78 20.36 -5.74 20.98
CA GLN A 78 21.54 -6.35 20.35
C GLN A 78 21.18 -7.52 19.41
N ILE A 79 20.08 -7.40 18.68
CA ILE A 79 19.65 -8.43 17.73
C ILE A 79 20.39 -8.20 16.41
N PRO A 80 21.25 -9.12 15.98
CA PRO A 80 22.02 -8.98 14.76
C PRO A 80 21.11 -9.08 13.54
N ASP A 81 21.29 -8.18 12.57
CA ASP A 81 20.46 -8.11 11.37
C ASP A 81 20.54 -9.38 10.51
N ARG A 82 21.61 -10.18 10.65
CA ARG A 82 21.73 -11.53 10.05
C ARG A 82 20.60 -12.49 10.44
N THR A 83 19.92 -12.23 11.55
CA THR A 83 18.79 -13.04 12.03
C THR A 83 17.44 -12.57 11.45
N ARG A 84 17.45 -11.52 10.63
CA ARG A 84 16.26 -10.98 9.99
C ARG A 84 15.75 -11.95 8.93
N VAL A 85 14.45 -12.22 8.97
CA VAL A 85 13.74 -13.12 8.05
C VAL A 85 13.03 -12.34 6.93
N THR A 86 12.59 -11.11 7.22
CA THR A 86 11.86 -10.27 6.26
C THR A 86 12.64 -9.04 5.85
N SER A 87 12.34 -8.49 4.66
CA SER A 87 12.89 -7.21 4.19
C SER A 87 11.75 -6.31 3.73
N GLN A 88 10.84 -5.99 4.64
CA GLN A 88 9.61 -5.23 4.36
C GLN A 88 9.84 -3.71 4.38
N SER A 89 10.71 -3.23 5.26
CA SER A 89 11.01 -1.81 5.39
C SER A 89 11.79 -1.29 4.18
N GLU A 90 11.62 -0.01 3.88
CA GLU A 90 12.36 0.65 2.79
C GLU A 90 13.88 0.66 3.05
N PHE A 91 14.28 0.76 4.33
CA PHE A 91 15.68 0.63 4.74
C PHE A 91 16.26 -0.75 4.41
N SER A 92 15.50 -1.82 4.65
CA SER A 92 15.90 -3.19 4.28
C SER A 92 15.98 -3.37 2.77
N LYS A 93 15.02 -2.82 2.01
CA LYS A 93 14.97 -2.93 0.54
C LYS A 93 16.07 -2.17 -0.18
N THR A 94 16.46 -1.02 0.36
CA THR A 94 17.49 -0.16 -0.24
C THR A 94 18.91 -0.61 0.11
N GLY A 95 19.09 -1.55 1.03
CA GLY A 95 20.40 -2.06 1.44
C GLY A 95 21.24 -1.06 2.23
N ILE A 96 20.69 0.10 2.59
CA ILE A 96 21.38 1.16 3.36
C ILE A 96 21.29 0.85 4.87
N PHE A 97 21.49 -0.41 5.24
CA PHE A 97 21.33 -0.88 6.61
C PHE A 97 22.70 -1.00 7.29
N HIS A 98 23.30 0.14 7.64
CA HIS A 98 24.48 0.17 8.50
C HIS A 98 24.04 0.17 9.97
N ARG A 99 24.01 -1.02 10.57
CA ARG A 99 23.91 -1.18 12.03
C ARG A 99 25.23 -1.66 12.56
N GLU A 100 26.02 -0.72 13.05
CA GLU A 100 27.18 -1.01 13.85
C GLU A 100 26.70 -1.06 15.30
N PHE A 101 26.81 -2.23 15.93
CA PHE A 101 26.59 -2.37 17.37
C PHE A 101 27.66 -1.51 18.08
N HIS A 102 27.24 -0.41 18.70
CA HIS A 102 28.07 0.38 19.62
C HIS A 102 27.74 0.01 21.08
#